data_AF-A0A838N0Q6-F1
#
_entry.id   AF-A0A838N0Q6-F1
#
_cell.length_a   1.000
_cell.length_b   1.000
_cell.length_c   1.000
_cell.angle_alpha   90.00
_cell.angle_beta   90.00
_cell.angle_gamma   90.00
#
_symmetry.space_group_name_H-M   'P 1'
#
loop_
_entity.id
_entity.type
_entity.pdbx_description
1 polymer ?
#
loop_
_entity_poly.entity_id
_entity_poly.type
_entity_poly.pdbx_seq_one_letter_code
_entity_poly.pdbx_strand_id
1 'polypeptide(L)'
;MDTNLEEYNHKPVGICGVSAGPFGGTRVIENLLPVMRELGLVASAVDVNFGSVGKLFSDTGELQDESFVRRVGKFLDELIWMARVLRHGREKVAPV
;
A
#
# COMPACT_ATOMS: atom_id res chain seq x y z
N MET A 1 4.59 5.43 -23.83
CA MET A 1 5.38 4.88 -22.70
C MET A 1 5.45 5.97 -21.64
N ASP A 2 5.35 5.63 -20.36
CA ASP A 2 5.18 6.62 -19.29
C ASP A 2 6.42 7.53 -19.15
N THR A 3 6.24 8.83 -19.40
CA THR A 3 7.29 9.84 -19.36
C THR A 3 7.87 10.02 -17.95
N ASN A 4 7.14 9.61 -16.91
CA ASN A 4 7.51 9.78 -15.51
C ASN A 4 8.05 8.50 -14.88
N LEU A 5 8.35 7.45 -15.66
CA LEU A 5 8.79 6.15 -15.14
C LEU A 5 9.98 6.24 -14.18
N GLU A 6 10.97 7.09 -14.46
CA GLU A 6 12.14 7.29 -13.61
C GLU A 6 11.76 7.74 -12.18
N GLU A 7 10.65 8.46 -12.03
CA GLU A 7 10.21 9.00 -10.75
C GLU A 7 9.63 7.94 -9.81
N TYR A 8 9.27 6.75 -10.29
CA TYR A 8 8.63 5.74 -9.44
C TYR A 8 9.19 4.33 -9.62
N ASN A 9 10.01 4.09 -10.64
CA ASN A 9 10.66 2.80 -10.83
C ASN A 9 11.47 2.37 -9.59
N HIS A 10 11.34 1.11 -9.21
CA HIS A 10 11.93 0.50 -8.01
C HIS A 10 11.57 1.21 -6.69
N LYS A 11 10.54 2.06 -6.64
CA LYS A 11 10.00 2.58 -5.36
C LYS A 11 8.98 1.58 -4.80
N PRO A 12 8.91 1.39 -3.47
CA PRO A 12 7.89 0.54 -2.91
C PRO A 12 6.51 1.19 -3.00
N VAL A 13 5.49 0.34 -3.06
CA VAL A 13 4.09 0.75 -2.99
C VAL A 13 3.34 -0.18 -2.02
N GLY A 14 2.49 0.41 -1.19
CA GLY A 14 1.53 -0.32 -0.38
C GLY A 14 0.12 0.07 -0.79
N ILE A 15 -0.81 -0.88 -0.77
CA ILE A 15 -2.17 -0.66 -1.27
C ILE A 15 -3.16 -0.73 -0.10
N CYS A 16 -4.08 0.23 -0.08
CA CYS A 16 -5.19 0.26 0.87
C CYS A 16 -6.50 0.11 0.12
N GLY A 17 -7.31 -0.87 0.49
CA GLY A 17 -8.63 -1.09 -0.07
C GLY A 17 -9.72 -0.55 0.86
N VAL A 18 -10.77 0.04 0.31
CA VAL A 18 -11.93 0.50 1.06
C VAL A 18 -13.21 0.03 0.40
N SER A 19 -14.18 -0.41 1.19
CA SER A 19 -15.49 -0.81 0.69
C SER A 19 -16.59 -0.70 1.74
N ALA A 20 -17.83 -0.50 1.28
CA ALA A 20 -19.02 -0.71 2.10
C ALA A 20 -19.24 -2.19 2.44
N GLY A 21 -18.73 -3.11 1.60
CA GLY A 21 -18.76 -4.56 1.85
C GLY A 21 -17.68 -5.02 2.85
N PRO A 22 -17.81 -6.23 3.41
CA PRO A 22 -16.96 -6.70 4.51
C PRO A 22 -15.49 -6.94 4.11
N PHE A 23 -15.20 -7.14 2.82
CA PHE A 23 -13.86 -7.50 2.36
C PHE A 23 -12.95 -6.31 2.06
N GLY A 24 -13.44 -5.07 2.15
CA GLY A 24 -12.58 -3.88 2.02
C GLY A 24 -11.81 -3.80 0.69
N GLY A 25 -12.42 -4.21 -0.42
CA GLY A 25 -11.84 -4.02 -1.75
C GLY A 25 -10.75 -5.01 -2.17
N THR A 26 -10.58 -6.15 -1.48
CA THR A 26 -9.53 -7.15 -1.79
C THR A 26 -9.40 -7.49 -3.28
N ARG A 27 -10.53 -7.68 -3.98
CA ARG A 27 -10.51 -8.01 -5.42
C ARG A 27 -9.95 -6.88 -6.28
N VAL A 28 -10.18 -5.62 -5.92
CA VAL A 28 -9.61 -4.48 -6.66
C VAL A 28 -8.11 -4.41 -6.43
N ILE A 29 -7.65 -4.66 -5.21
CA ILE A 29 -6.21 -4.75 -4.89
C ILE A 29 -5.54 -5.83 -5.74
N GLU A 30 -6.09 -7.05 -5.77
CA GLU A 30 -5.58 -8.16 -6.58
C GLU A 30 -5.46 -7.78 -8.07
N ASN A 31 -6.47 -7.09 -8.61
CA ASN A 31 -6.45 -6.62 -10.00
C ASN A 31 -5.47 -5.46 -10.25
N LEU A 32 -5.05 -4.73 -9.21
CA LEU A 32 -4.13 -3.61 -9.32
C LEU A 32 -2.66 -4.04 -9.28
N LEU A 33 -2.35 -5.22 -8.72
CA LEU A 33 -0.97 -5.73 -8.63
C LEU A 33 -0.24 -5.80 -10.00
N PRO A 34 -0.86 -6.27 -11.10
CA PRO A 34 -0.21 -6.23 -12.42
C PRO A 34 0.10 -4.81 -12.90
N VAL A 35 -0.73 -3.82 -12.55
CA VAL A 35 -0.49 -2.41 -12.89
C VAL A 35 0.72 -1.88 -12.14
N MET A 36 0.84 -2.17 -10.83
CA MET A 36 2.01 -1.77 -10.05
C MET A 36 3.30 -2.37 -10.62
N ARG A 37 3.23 -3.63 -11.07
CA ARG A 37 4.35 -4.29 -11.75
C ARG A 37 4.73 -3.61 -13.07
N GLU A 38 3.75 -3.24 -13.89
CA GLU A 38 3.98 -2.53 -15.15
C GLU A 38 4.60 -1.15 -14.93
N LEU A 39 4.24 -0.49 -13.82
CA LEU A 39 4.86 0.76 -13.38
C LEU A 39 6.25 0.54 -12.73
N GLY A 40 6.79 -0.68 -12.67
CA GLY A 40 8.09 -0.92 -12.03
C GLY A 40 8.11 -0.64 -10.52
N LEU A 41 6.94 -0.50 -9.88
CA LEU A 41 6.82 -0.35 -8.44
C LEU A 41 7.00 -1.71 -7.75
N VAL A 42 7.54 -1.68 -6.52
CA VAL A 42 7.72 -2.88 -5.70
C VAL A 42 6.59 -2.97 -4.69
N ALA A 43 5.58 -3.79 -4.99
CA ALA A 43 4.44 -3.96 -4.10
C ALA A 43 4.84 -4.63 -2.78
N SER A 44 4.36 -4.07 -1.66
CA SER A 44 4.39 -4.70 -0.34
C SER A 44 3.64 -6.03 -0.36
N ALA A 45 4.09 -7.00 0.44
CA ALA A 45 3.39 -8.27 0.64
C ALA A 45 2.17 -8.13 1.57
N VAL A 46 2.04 -6.99 2.25
CA VAL A 46 0.95 -6.68 3.18
C VAL A 46 0.17 -5.48 2.66
N ASP A 47 -1.16 -5.63 2.64
CA ASP A 47 -2.14 -4.58 2.32
C ASP A 47 -3.05 -4.31 3.52
N VAL A 48 -3.77 -3.17 3.50
CA VAL A 48 -4.78 -2.85 4.52
C VAL A 48 -6.16 -2.70 3.88
N ASN A 49 -7.10 -3.53 4.32
CA ASN A 49 -8.46 -3.54 3.78
C ASN A 49 -9.46 -3.04 4.81
N PHE A 50 -10.08 -1.91 4.50
CA PHE A 50 -11.12 -1.26 5.30
C PHE A 50 -12.50 -1.71 4.81
N GLY A 51 -12.96 -2.83 5.37
CA GLY A 51 -14.31 -3.35 5.12
C GLY A 51 -15.38 -2.65 5.95
N SER A 52 -16.62 -2.68 5.47
CA SER A 52 -17.78 -2.09 6.15
C SER A 52 -17.55 -0.65 6.62
N VAL A 53 -16.88 0.16 5.78
CA VAL A 53 -16.35 1.48 6.15
C VAL A 53 -17.41 2.42 6.76
N GLY A 54 -18.67 2.31 6.34
CA GLY A 54 -19.77 3.12 6.87
C GLY A 54 -20.11 2.85 8.35
N LYS A 55 -19.52 1.82 8.97
CA LYS A 55 -19.63 1.55 10.41
C LYS A 55 -18.28 1.67 11.14
N LEU A 56 -17.20 1.86 10.39
CA LEU A 56 -15.85 1.83 10.95
C LEU A 56 -15.47 3.15 11.62
N PHE A 57 -16.12 4.25 11.22
CA PHE A 57 -15.91 5.58 11.76
C PHE A 57 -17.24 6.13 12.31
N SER A 58 -17.18 6.89 13.41
CA SER A 58 -18.32 7.66 13.90
C SER A 58 -18.65 8.82 12.96
N ASP A 59 -19.79 9.47 13.21
CA ASP A 59 -20.17 10.71 12.51
C ASP A 59 -19.19 11.87 12.73
N THR A 60 -18.39 11.82 13.81
CA THR A 60 -17.30 12.78 14.09
C THR A 60 -15.96 12.38 13.45
N GLY A 61 -15.91 11.24 12.76
CA GLY A 61 -14.71 10.71 12.10
C GLY A 61 -13.81 9.87 13.01
N GLU A 62 -14.25 9.49 14.21
CA GLU A 62 -13.46 8.68 15.14
C GLU A 62 -13.50 7.20 14.75
N LEU A 63 -12.33 6.58 14.69
CA LEU A 63 -12.19 5.16 14.42
C LEU A 63 -12.81 4.33 15.56
N GLN A 64 -13.77 3.46 15.22
CA GLN A 64 -14.51 2.65 16.18
C GLN A 64 -13.84 1.30 16.49
N ASP A 65 -12.99 0.81 15.59
CA ASP A 65 -12.25 -0.45 15.77
C ASP A 65 -10.74 -0.18 15.82
N GLU A 66 -10.21 -0.08 17.05
CA GLU A 66 -8.79 0.15 17.29
C GLU A 66 -7.86 -0.95 16.77
N SER A 67 -8.39 -2.13 16.41
CA SER A 67 -7.56 -3.18 15.79
C SER A 67 -6.95 -2.72 14.46
N PHE A 68 -7.58 -1.76 13.79
CA PHE A 68 -7.03 -1.11 12.59
C PHE A 68 -5.76 -0.32 12.89
N VAL A 69 -5.60 0.27 14.07
CA VAL A 69 -4.36 0.98 14.45
C VAL A 69 -3.17 0.03 14.39
N ARG A 70 -3.32 -1.18 14.97
CA ARG A 70 -2.26 -2.20 14.92
C ARG A 70 -2.03 -2.74 13.51
N ARG A 71 -3.08 -2.94 12.71
CA ARG A 71 -2.96 -3.43 11.32
C ARG A 71 -2.24 -2.42 10.44
N VAL A 72 -2.66 -1.16 10.50
CA VAL A 72 -2.03 -0.03 9.78
C VAL A 72 -0.59 0.16 10.25
N GLY A 73 -0.33 0.08 11.56
CA GLY A 73 1.03 0.17 12.09
C GLY A 73 1.98 -0.83 11.45
N LYS A 74 1.62 -2.13 11.42
CA LYS A 74 2.43 -3.17 10.76
C LYS A 74 2.64 -2.92 9.27
N PHE A 75 1.60 -2.46 8.57
CA PHE A 75 1.68 -2.13 7.16
C PHE A 75 2.65 -0.98 6.91
N LEU A 76 2.55 0.09 7.71
CA LEU A 76 3.44 1.24 7.60
C LEU A 76 4.88 0.88 7.97
N ASP A 77 5.10 0.07 9.00
CA ASP A 77 6.43 -0.40 9.39
C ASP A 77 7.12 -1.15 8.24
N GLU A 78 6.39 -2.06 7.58
CA GLU A 78 6.89 -2.79 6.40
C GLU A 78 7.18 -1.85 5.24
N LEU A 79 6.24 -0.95 4.90
CA LEU A 79 6.40 -0.01 3.79
C LEU A 79 7.58 0.94 4.02
N ILE A 80 7.76 1.42 5.26
CA ILE A 80 8.89 2.27 5.66
C ILE A 80 10.20 1.51 5.56
N TRP A 81 10.23 0.25 6.01
CA TRP A 81 11.40 -0.59 5.89
C TRP A 81 11.79 -0.80 4.42
N MET A 82 10.83 -1.19 3.57
CA MET A 82 11.03 -1.32 2.13
C MET A 82 11.52 0.00 1.51
N ALA A 83 10.95 1.13 1.90
CA ALA A 83 11.33 2.45 1.39
C ALA A 83 12.78 2.79 1.73
N ARG A 84 13.23 2.49 2.95
CA ARG A 84 14.62 2.68 3.37
C ARG A 84 15.57 1.79 2.57
N VAL A 85 15.25 0.50 2.44
CA VAL A 85 16.09 -0.49 1.76
C VAL A 85 16.18 -0.21 0.27
N LEU A 86 15.04 -0.04 -0.41
CA LEU A 86 14.99 0.19 -1.86
C LEU A 86 15.54 1.58 -2.23
N ARG A 87 15.41 2.58 -1.37
CA ARG A 87 16.09 3.87 -1.57
C ARG A 87 17.60 3.69 -1.53
N HIS A 88 18.11 3.02 -0.49
CA HIS A 88 19.53 2.73 -0.38
C HIS A 88 20.05 1.95 -1.60
N GLY A 89 19.30 0.95 -2.06
CA GLY A 89 19.61 0.18 -3.27
C GLY A 89 19.76 1.07 -4.50
N ARG A 90 18.78 1.94 -4.75
CA ARG A 90 18.82 2.88 -5.90
C ARG A 90 19.98 3.88 -5.83
N GLU A 91 20.35 4.32 -4.63
CA GLU A 91 21.40 5.34 -4.46
C GLU A 91 22.83 4.76 -4.45
N LYS A 92 23.01 3.51 -4.01
CA LYS A 92 24.34 2.95 -3.70
C LYS A 92 24.70 1.66 -4.42
N VAL A 93 23.74 0.93 -4.96
CA VAL A 93 24.01 -0.29 -5.72
C VAL A 93 24.06 0.10 -7.19
N ALA A 94 25.19 -0.15 -7.84
CA ALA A 94 25.32 0.10 -9.27
C ALA A 94 24.22 -0.69 -10.01
N PRO A 95 23.48 -0.08 -10.95
CA PRO A 95 22.60 -0.83 -11.82
C PRO A 95 23.44 -1.87 -12.58
N VAL A 96 22.93 -3.10 -12.64
CA VAL A 96 23.56 -4.21 -13.39
C VAL A 96 23.22 -4.09 -14.86
#